data_AF-A0A1Y4NHQ4-F1
#
_entry.id   AF-A0A1Y4NHQ4-F1
#
_cell.length_a   1.000
_cell.length_b   1.000
_cell.length_c   1.000
_cell.angle_alpha   90.00
_cell.angle_beta   90.00
_cell.angle_gamma   90.00
#
_symmetry.space_group_name_H-M   'P 1'
#
loop_
_entity.id
_entity.type
_entity.pdbx_description
1 polymer ?
#
loop_
_entity_poly.entity_id
_entity_poly.type
_entity_poly.pdbx_seq_one_letter_code
_entity_poly.pdbx_strand_id
1 'polypeptide(L)'
;MAYTNSSLVSYTKLSPNHSGQRTHSIDRITPHCVVGQCSVETLGNIFLPVSKQASCNYGIGEDGRIGMYVEEKNRSWCSSSNANDQRAITIECASDTAEPYAFKDVVYQKLITLCADICKRNGKKKLLWLGDKDKTLSYEPKSDEMVLTVHRWFANKSCPGNWMYARMGDLAEKVTAQLGGGISGNTETEHPEKLTEGYYRVRKTWADSKTQKGAYKILSNAKRCADSNPGYSVFDDNGVNIYSPGGAASAPSEDVPFLVQVSISDLNIRKGPGTDYAKTGKFTGKGVFTIMEVKSGQGSTAGWGRLKSGAGWISLDYTSKIK
;
A
#
# COMPACT_ATOMS: atom_id res chain seq x y z
N MET A 1 4.34 -31.50 10.07
CA MET A 1 4.71 -30.07 10.22
C MET A 1 4.35 -29.65 11.63
N ALA A 2 5.29 -29.11 12.40
CA ALA A 2 4.99 -28.55 13.71
C ALA A 2 4.44 -27.14 13.49
N TYR A 3 3.15 -26.94 13.73
CA TYR A 3 2.56 -25.61 13.78
C TYR A 3 2.97 -24.96 15.11
N THR A 4 3.38 -23.69 15.07
CA THR A 4 3.74 -22.91 16.26
C THR A 4 2.88 -21.67 16.31
N ASN A 5 2.44 -21.25 17.49
CA ASN A 5 1.72 -19.99 17.64
C ASN A 5 2.73 -18.83 17.80
N SER A 6 2.38 -17.63 17.34
CA SER A 6 3.19 -16.43 17.55
C SER A 6 3.44 -16.13 19.04
N SER A 7 4.69 -15.81 19.40
CA SER A 7 5.04 -15.34 20.74
C SER A 7 4.62 -13.88 20.99
N LEU A 8 4.13 -13.18 19.97
CA LEU A 8 3.63 -11.81 20.08
C LEU A 8 2.24 -11.73 20.74
N VAL A 9 1.60 -12.88 20.96
CA VAL A 9 0.28 -12.97 21.59
C VAL A 9 0.35 -12.48 23.03
N SER A 10 -0.47 -11.48 23.34
CA SER A 10 -0.62 -10.90 24.67
C SER A 10 -1.94 -11.28 25.35
N TYR A 11 -2.86 -11.88 24.60
CA TYR A 11 -4.18 -12.28 25.07
C TYR A 11 -4.64 -13.55 24.34
N THR A 12 -5.22 -14.51 25.07
CA THR A 12 -5.78 -15.72 24.45
C THR A 12 -7.22 -15.91 24.92
N LYS A 13 -8.14 -16.11 23.96
CA LYS A 13 -9.51 -16.54 24.24
C LYS A 13 -10.00 -17.43 23.11
N LEU A 14 -9.81 -18.73 23.28
CA LEU A 14 -10.04 -19.69 22.19
C LEU A 14 -11.53 -19.79 21.84
N SER A 15 -11.82 -19.64 20.56
CA SER A 15 -13.13 -19.83 19.96
C SER A 15 -13.36 -21.33 19.70
N PRO A 16 -14.56 -21.88 19.98
CA PRO A 16 -14.93 -23.24 19.58
C PRO A 16 -15.20 -23.37 18.07
N ASN A 17 -15.27 -22.26 17.34
CA ASN A 17 -15.63 -22.22 15.92
C ASN A 17 -14.41 -22.50 15.02
N HIS A 18 -13.94 -23.73 14.98
CA HIS A 18 -12.83 -24.17 14.12
C HIS A 18 -13.03 -25.63 13.66
N SER A 19 -12.31 -26.07 12.63
CA SER A 19 -12.43 -27.46 12.11
C SER A 19 -11.29 -28.38 12.53
N GLY A 20 -10.77 -28.19 13.74
CA GLY A 20 -9.59 -28.92 14.20
C GLY A 20 -8.37 -28.68 13.31
N GLN A 21 -7.47 -29.67 13.27
CA GLN A 21 -6.16 -29.56 12.65
C GLN A 21 -6.26 -29.29 11.14
N ARG A 22 -5.40 -28.41 10.65
CA ARG A 22 -5.31 -28.08 9.21
C ARG A 22 -4.90 -29.29 8.38
N THR A 23 -5.44 -29.37 7.18
CA THR A 23 -5.06 -30.39 6.17
C THR A 23 -4.02 -29.87 5.17
N HIS A 24 -3.53 -28.64 5.35
CA HIS A 24 -2.56 -28.00 4.46
C HIS A 24 -1.50 -27.24 5.28
N SER A 25 -0.30 -27.10 4.71
CA SER A 25 0.70 -26.17 5.23
C SER A 25 0.18 -24.74 5.24
N ILE A 26 0.72 -23.90 6.13
CA ILE A 26 0.46 -22.47 6.09
C ILE A 26 1.32 -21.85 4.98
N ASP A 27 0.66 -21.34 3.95
CA ASP A 27 1.29 -20.63 2.83
C ASP A 27 0.47 -19.41 2.38
N ARG A 28 -0.55 -19.03 3.16
CA ARG A 28 -1.33 -17.81 3.00
C ARG A 28 -1.40 -16.98 4.30
N ILE A 29 -1.57 -15.68 4.14
CA ILE A 29 -2.04 -14.78 5.19
C ILE A 29 -3.23 -13.99 4.63
N THR A 30 -4.31 -13.90 5.40
CA THR A 30 -5.51 -13.13 5.04
C THR A 30 -5.75 -12.07 6.12
N PRO A 31 -5.34 -10.81 5.92
CA PRO A 31 -5.75 -9.70 6.77
C PRO A 31 -7.24 -9.39 6.57
N HIS A 32 -7.91 -9.07 7.67
CA HIS A 32 -9.30 -8.67 7.76
C HIS A 32 -9.40 -7.33 8.50
N CYS A 33 -10.51 -6.61 8.29
CA CYS A 33 -10.90 -5.48 9.11
C CYS A 33 -12.08 -5.88 10.01
N VAL A 34 -11.94 -5.65 11.31
CA VAL A 34 -13.09 -5.64 12.22
C VAL A 34 -13.55 -4.20 12.38
N VAL A 35 -14.85 -3.98 12.11
CA VAL A 35 -15.43 -2.63 12.18
C VAL A 35 -15.41 -2.15 13.63
N GLY A 36 -14.83 -0.97 13.83
CA GLY A 36 -14.66 -0.38 15.14
C GLY A 36 -13.26 -0.62 15.70
N GLN A 37 -12.86 0.27 16.59
CA GLN A 37 -11.57 0.25 17.25
C GLN A 37 -11.59 -0.79 18.39
N CYS A 38 -11.88 -2.05 18.06
CA CYS A 38 -12.06 -3.12 19.02
C CYS A 38 -10.77 -3.42 19.80
N SER A 39 -10.90 -3.79 21.07
CA SER A 39 -9.82 -4.41 21.84
C SER A 39 -9.68 -5.91 21.52
N VAL A 40 -8.56 -6.51 21.92
CA VAL A 40 -8.36 -7.97 21.78
C VAL A 40 -9.34 -8.79 22.62
N GLU A 41 -9.81 -8.26 23.75
CA GLU A 41 -10.85 -8.87 24.59
C GLU A 41 -12.21 -8.82 23.91
N THR A 42 -12.54 -7.70 23.26
CA THR A 42 -13.79 -7.51 22.51
C THR A 42 -13.87 -8.51 21.36
N LEU A 43 -12.80 -8.63 20.58
CA LEU A 43 -12.66 -9.63 19.53
C LEU A 43 -12.81 -11.07 20.06
N GLY A 44 -12.17 -11.38 21.20
CA GLY A 44 -12.31 -12.69 21.84
C GLY A 44 -13.75 -12.99 22.27
N ASN A 45 -14.46 -11.99 22.79
CA ASN A 45 -15.87 -12.13 23.15
C ASN A 45 -16.77 -12.34 21.93
N ILE A 46 -16.48 -11.70 20.80
CA ILE A 46 -17.23 -11.87 19.55
C ILE A 46 -17.14 -13.32 19.06
N PHE A 47 -15.97 -13.95 19.12
CA PHE A 47 -15.74 -15.29 18.59
C PHE A 47 -16.02 -16.44 19.57
N LEU A 48 -16.21 -16.14 20.86
CA LEU A 48 -16.42 -17.16 21.89
C LEU A 48 -17.70 -18.01 21.69
N PRO A 49 -18.89 -17.45 21.37
CA PRO A 49 -20.11 -18.24 21.29
C PRO A 49 -20.07 -19.19 20.08
N VAL A 50 -20.48 -20.45 20.27
CA VAL A 50 -20.68 -21.40 19.14
C VAL A 50 -21.69 -20.85 18.12
N SER A 51 -22.68 -20.09 18.58
CA SER A 51 -23.65 -19.43 17.69
C SER A 51 -23.03 -18.39 16.75
N LYS A 52 -21.79 -17.94 17.00
CA LYS A 52 -21.13 -16.97 16.13
C LYS A 52 -20.86 -17.54 14.74
N GLN A 53 -20.54 -18.84 14.67
CA GLN A 53 -20.21 -19.52 13.41
C GLN A 53 -19.11 -18.81 12.59
N ALA A 54 -18.16 -18.16 13.29
CA ALA A 54 -17.01 -17.48 12.71
C ALA A 54 -15.87 -17.40 13.73
N SER A 55 -14.64 -17.29 13.23
CA SER A 55 -13.43 -17.10 14.03
C SER A 55 -12.29 -16.57 13.15
N CYS A 56 -11.19 -16.16 13.78
CA CYS A 56 -9.90 -15.93 13.13
C CYS A 56 -8.78 -16.52 13.98
N ASN A 57 -7.57 -16.66 13.40
CA ASN A 57 -6.42 -17.11 14.18
C ASN A 57 -5.98 -16.02 15.17
N TYR A 58 -5.79 -14.81 14.67
CA TYR A 58 -5.32 -13.66 15.44
C TYR A 58 -6.23 -12.44 15.32
N GLY A 59 -6.21 -11.59 16.34
CA GLY A 59 -6.74 -10.24 16.30
C GLY A 59 -5.71 -9.21 16.68
N ILE A 60 -5.80 -8.00 16.10
CA ILE A 60 -5.01 -6.84 16.49
C ILE A 60 -5.97 -5.78 17.00
N GLY A 61 -5.87 -5.50 18.30
CA GLY A 61 -6.69 -4.47 18.95
C GLY A 61 -6.24 -3.07 18.55
N GLU A 62 -7.09 -2.06 18.81
CA GLU A 62 -6.80 -0.65 18.50
C GLU A 62 -5.51 -0.09 19.12
N ASP A 63 -5.03 -0.74 20.19
CA ASP A 63 -3.80 -0.44 20.92
C ASP A 63 -2.57 -1.21 20.39
N GLY A 64 -2.76 -2.03 19.34
CA GLY A 64 -1.71 -2.87 18.75
C GLY A 64 -1.42 -4.16 19.52
N ARG A 65 -2.18 -4.49 20.57
CA ARG A 65 -2.06 -5.81 21.21
C ARG A 65 -2.54 -6.89 20.26
N ILE A 66 -1.89 -8.06 20.34
CA ILE A 66 -2.25 -9.23 19.54
C ILE A 66 -2.98 -10.24 20.43
N GLY A 67 -4.17 -10.62 20.02
CA GLY A 67 -4.99 -11.67 20.62
C GLY A 67 -4.97 -12.94 19.76
N MET A 68 -5.09 -14.12 20.38
CA MET A 68 -5.24 -15.40 19.70
C MET A 68 -6.59 -16.03 20.02
N TYR A 69 -7.32 -16.42 18.99
CA TYR A 69 -8.66 -17.02 19.12
C TYR A 69 -8.78 -18.40 18.48
N VAL A 70 -7.90 -18.74 17.54
CA VAL A 70 -7.73 -20.10 17.03
C VAL A 70 -6.24 -20.35 16.84
N GLU A 71 -5.72 -21.40 17.46
CA GLU A 71 -4.31 -21.80 17.29
C GLU A 71 -3.96 -22.02 15.81
N GLU A 72 -2.73 -21.73 15.39
CA GLU A 72 -2.30 -21.88 13.99
C GLU A 72 -2.40 -23.30 13.49
N LYS A 73 -2.31 -24.31 14.38
CA LYS A 73 -2.50 -25.72 14.00
C LYS A 73 -3.91 -26.01 13.50
N ASN A 74 -4.88 -25.16 13.85
CA ASN A 74 -6.29 -25.34 13.54
C ASN A 74 -6.77 -24.38 12.44
N ARG A 75 -7.76 -24.86 11.67
CA ARG A 75 -8.44 -24.07 10.65
C ARG A 75 -9.51 -23.16 11.28
N SER A 76 -9.31 -21.84 11.24
CA SER A 76 -10.34 -20.85 11.59
C SER A 76 -11.49 -20.81 10.56
N TRP A 77 -12.59 -20.15 10.89
CA TRP A 77 -13.74 -19.93 9.99
C TRP A 77 -13.87 -18.43 9.69
N CYS A 78 -13.06 -17.93 8.76
CA CYS A 78 -12.87 -16.49 8.60
C CYS A 78 -13.23 -16.00 7.20
N SER A 79 -12.58 -16.54 6.17
CA SER A 79 -12.63 -15.95 4.83
C SER A 79 -13.82 -16.42 4.00
N SER A 80 -14.78 -17.15 4.57
CA SER A 80 -15.87 -17.83 3.83
C SER A 80 -15.39 -18.82 2.76
N SER A 81 -14.14 -19.29 2.86
CA SER A 81 -13.57 -20.29 1.96
C SER A 81 -12.78 -21.30 2.77
N ASN A 82 -13.31 -22.52 2.88
CA ASN A 82 -12.61 -23.61 3.57
C ASN A 82 -11.21 -23.83 2.98
N ALA A 83 -11.10 -23.83 1.65
CA ALA A 83 -9.83 -24.03 0.94
C ALA A 83 -8.79 -22.96 1.28
N ASN A 84 -9.19 -21.67 1.35
CA ASN A 84 -8.28 -20.59 1.77
C ASN A 84 -7.97 -20.70 3.27
N ASP A 85 -8.98 -20.89 4.10
CA ASP A 85 -8.82 -20.96 5.56
C ASP A 85 -7.94 -22.13 6.00
N GLN A 86 -7.86 -23.24 5.23
CA GLN A 86 -6.91 -24.34 5.49
C GLN A 86 -5.45 -23.91 5.34
N ARG A 87 -5.19 -22.96 4.42
CA ARG A 87 -3.86 -22.46 4.05
C ARG A 87 -3.46 -21.18 4.78
N ALA A 88 -4.46 -20.40 5.21
CA ALA A 88 -4.26 -19.05 5.68
C ALA A 88 -4.21 -18.92 7.19
N ILE A 89 -3.26 -18.11 7.68
CA ILE A 89 -3.43 -17.42 8.95
C ILE A 89 -4.33 -16.20 8.72
N THR A 90 -5.45 -16.17 9.45
CA THR A 90 -6.47 -15.13 9.31
C THR A 90 -6.37 -14.14 10.47
N ILE A 91 -6.36 -12.82 10.17
CA ILE A 91 -6.02 -11.78 11.15
C ILE A 91 -7.06 -10.66 11.10
N GLU A 92 -7.86 -10.51 12.16
CA GLU A 92 -8.82 -9.41 12.30
C GLU A 92 -8.13 -8.17 12.87
N CYS A 93 -8.11 -7.06 12.12
CA CYS A 93 -7.47 -5.82 12.53
C CYS A 93 -8.51 -4.75 12.86
N ALA A 94 -8.40 -4.12 14.03
CA ALA A 94 -9.25 -3.00 14.42
C ALA A 94 -9.22 -1.86 13.38
N SER A 95 -10.38 -1.34 13.01
CA SER A 95 -10.53 -0.30 12.00
C SER A 95 -11.53 0.78 12.41
N ASP A 96 -11.59 1.87 11.65
CA ASP A 96 -12.67 2.85 11.78
C ASP A 96 -14.05 2.21 11.54
N THR A 97 -15.09 2.91 11.98
CA THR A 97 -16.49 2.47 11.87
C THR A 97 -17.10 2.76 10.50
N ALA A 98 -16.41 3.49 9.63
CA ALA A 98 -16.87 3.88 8.31
C ALA A 98 -15.81 3.63 7.23
N GLU A 99 -16.27 3.48 5.99
CA GLU A 99 -15.42 3.40 4.80
C GLU A 99 -14.45 4.60 4.75
N PRO A 100 -13.14 4.40 4.51
CA PRO A 100 -12.51 3.20 3.95
C PRO A 100 -12.10 2.12 4.95
N TYR A 101 -12.59 2.17 6.19
CA TYR A 101 -12.22 1.32 7.33
C TYR A 101 -10.73 1.42 7.61
N ALA A 102 -10.25 2.64 7.86
CA ALA A 102 -8.83 2.89 8.07
C ALA A 102 -8.34 2.22 9.36
N PHE A 103 -7.11 1.69 9.31
CA PHE A 103 -6.44 1.19 10.51
C PHE A 103 -5.66 2.35 11.14
N LYS A 104 -5.58 2.37 12.47
CA LYS A 104 -4.59 3.20 13.16
C LYS A 104 -3.18 2.73 12.79
N ASP A 105 -2.21 3.63 12.82
CA ASP A 105 -0.82 3.29 12.48
C ASP A 105 -0.27 2.17 13.37
N VAL A 106 -0.58 2.20 14.67
CA VAL A 106 -0.16 1.15 15.61
C VAL A 106 -0.69 -0.23 15.20
N VAL A 107 -1.94 -0.31 14.70
CA VAL A 107 -2.55 -1.55 14.22
C VAL A 107 -1.82 -2.03 12.96
N TYR A 108 -1.56 -1.13 12.01
CA TYR A 108 -0.87 -1.47 10.77
C TYR A 108 0.58 -1.92 10.98
N GLN A 109 1.33 -1.23 11.86
CA GLN A 109 2.69 -1.62 12.22
C GLN A 109 2.73 -2.99 12.92
N LYS A 110 1.72 -3.28 13.75
CA LYS A 110 1.57 -4.61 14.37
C LYS A 110 1.18 -5.69 13.38
N LEU A 111 0.38 -5.37 12.36
CA LEU A 111 0.09 -6.29 11.26
C LEU A 111 1.37 -6.65 10.50
N ILE A 112 2.22 -5.67 10.17
CA ILE A 112 3.52 -5.92 9.52
C ILE A 112 4.37 -6.86 10.39
N THR A 113 4.51 -6.54 11.68
CA THR A 113 5.30 -7.34 12.63
C THR A 113 4.80 -8.78 12.74
N LEU A 114 3.48 -8.96 12.88
CA LEU A 114 2.87 -10.28 12.99
C LEU A 114 3.01 -11.08 11.68
N CYS A 115 2.82 -10.45 10.52
CA CYS A 115 3.04 -11.11 9.23
C CYS A 115 4.49 -11.58 9.06
N ALA A 116 5.47 -10.77 9.48
CA ALA A 116 6.87 -11.14 9.43
C ALA A 116 7.19 -12.32 10.36
N ASP A 117 6.66 -12.32 11.59
CA ASP A 117 6.77 -13.45 12.52
C ASP A 117 6.19 -14.74 11.93
N ILE A 118 4.95 -14.68 11.40
CA ILE A 118 4.31 -15.83 10.74
C ILE A 118 5.17 -16.36 9.60
N CYS A 119 5.69 -15.47 8.74
CA CYS A 119 6.56 -15.87 7.64
C CYS A 119 7.81 -16.58 8.16
N LYS A 120 8.52 -16.01 9.15
CA LYS A 120 9.75 -16.60 9.72
C LYS A 120 9.51 -17.99 10.29
N ARG A 121 8.48 -18.15 11.12
CA ARG A 121 8.15 -19.44 11.76
C ARG A 121 7.75 -20.52 10.76
N ASN A 122 7.19 -20.12 9.61
CA ASN A 122 6.82 -21.03 8.51
C ASN A 122 7.92 -21.15 7.44
N GLY A 123 9.16 -20.70 7.71
CA GLY A 123 10.30 -20.85 6.79
C GLY A 123 10.19 -20.01 5.51
N LYS A 124 9.37 -18.96 5.52
CA LYS A 124 9.12 -18.10 4.36
C LYS A 124 10.07 -16.90 4.35
N LYS A 125 10.56 -16.56 3.17
CA LYS A 125 11.48 -15.44 2.92
C LYS A 125 10.81 -14.28 2.20
N LYS A 126 9.64 -14.49 1.61
CA LYS A 126 8.89 -13.47 0.85
C LYS A 126 7.40 -13.54 1.18
N LEU A 127 6.80 -12.37 1.35
CA LEU A 127 5.35 -12.19 1.35
C LEU A 127 4.95 -11.55 0.02
N LEU A 128 4.03 -12.17 -0.70
CA LEU A 128 3.65 -11.76 -2.05
C LEU A 128 2.23 -11.19 -2.08
N TRP A 129 2.07 -10.09 -2.81
CA TRP A 129 0.77 -9.58 -3.24
C TRP A 129 0.72 -9.56 -4.77
N LEU A 130 -0.11 -10.40 -5.38
CA LEU A 130 -0.20 -10.49 -6.84
C LEU A 130 -1.24 -9.55 -7.45
N GLY A 131 -2.07 -8.90 -6.62
CA GLY A 131 -2.97 -7.81 -7.04
C GLY A 131 -4.19 -8.22 -7.87
N ASP A 132 -4.29 -9.49 -8.23
CA ASP A 132 -5.33 -10.02 -9.10
C ASP A 132 -5.91 -11.31 -8.52
N LYS A 133 -7.24 -11.43 -8.50
CA LYS A 133 -7.93 -12.56 -7.87
C LYS A 133 -7.56 -13.88 -8.53
N ASP A 134 -7.77 -14.00 -9.83
CA ASP A 134 -7.64 -15.28 -10.53
C ASP A 134 -6.19 -15.73 -10.56
N LYS A 135 -5.25 -14.79 -10.76
CA LYS A 135 -3.82 -15.05 -10.63
C LYS A 135 -3.44 -15.49 -9.22
N THR A 136 -3.98 -14.86 -8.18
CA THR A 136 -3.61 -15.21 -6.79
C THR A 136 -4.17 -16.57 -6.37
N LEU A 137 -5.41 -16.87 -6.76
CA LEU A 137 -6.08 -18.12 -6.38
C LEU A 137 -5.56 -19.34 -7.17
N SER A 138 -5.00 -19.13 -8.36
CA SER A 138 -4.35 -20.19 -9.16
C SER A 138 -2.85 -20.34 -8.87
N TYR A 139 -2.25 -19.44 -8.09
CA TYR A 139 -0.81 -19.46 -7.84
C TYR A 139 -0.44 -20.50 -6.78
N GLU A 140 0.52 -21.37 -7.11
CA GLU A 140 1.15 -22.27 -6.15
C GLU A 140 2.46 -21.67 -5.63
N PRO A 141 2.54 -21.24 -4.35
CA PRO A 141 3.75 -20.66 -3.81
C PRO A 141 4.86 -21.68 -3.70
N LYS A 142 6.08 -21.21 -3.88
CA LYS A 142 7.28 -21.98 -3.56
C LYS A 142 7.40 -22.19 -2.05
N SER A 143 8.29 -23.09 -1.67
CA SER A 143 8.53 -23.45 -0.27
C SER A 143 8.86 -22.23 0.60
N ASP A 144 9.53 -21.22 0.06
CA ASP A 144 9.94 -19.98 0.74
C ASP A 144 9.00 -18.77 0.51
N GLU A 145 7.87 -18.97 -0.16
CA GLU A 145 6.90 -17.91 -0.44
C GLU A 145 5.64 -18.04 0.45
N MET A 146 5.16 -16.89 0.91
CA MET A 146 3.87 -16.68 1.56
C MET A 146 3.04 -15.75 0.67
N VAL A 147 1.74 -15.99 0.52
CA VAL A 147 0.90 -15.17 -0.37
C VAL A 147 -0.25 -14.52 0.41
N LEU A 148 -0.47 -13.24 0.15
CA LEU A 148 -1.61 -12.50 0.69
C LEU A 148 -2.89 -12.81 -0.10
N THR A 149 -3.98 -13.05 0.63
CA THR A 149 -5.34 -13.12 0.07
C THR A 149 -6.26 -12.15 0.80
N VAL A 150 -7.46 -11.91 0.25
CA VAL A 150 -8.45 -11.01 0.85
C VAL A 150 -9.85 -11.64 0.86
N HIS A 151 -10.61 -11.37 1.91
CA HIS A 151 -11.96 -11.94 2.12
C HIS A 151 -12.91 -11.63 0.96
N ARG A 152 -12.87 -10.40 0.41
CA ARG A 152 -13.70 -9.97 -0.73
C ARG A 152 -13.57 -10.82 -2.00
N TRP A 153 -12.56 -11.68 -2.11
CA TRP A 153 -12.45 -12.62 -3.23
C TRP A 153 -13.31 -13.87 -3.07
N PHE A 154 -13.71 -14.21 -1.85
CA PHE A 154 -14.43 -15.44 -1.51
C PHE A 154 -15.90 -15.19 -1.14
N ALA A 155 -16.25 -13.97 -0.76
CA ALA A 155 -17.62 -13.58 -0.45
C ALA A 155 -17.90 -12.13 -0.89
N ASN A 156 -19.17 -11.79 -1.10
CA ASN A 156 -19.59 -10.42 -1.39
C ASN A 156 -19.49 -9.54 -0.14
N LYS A 157 -18.26 -9.13 0.20
CA LYS A 157 -17.88 -8.36 1.39
C LYS A 157 -16.88 -7.28 1.02
N SER A 158 -16.88 -6.17 1.75
CA SER A 158 -15.86 -5.12 1.62
C SER A 158 -14.55 -5.44 2.34
N CYS A 159 -14.47 -6.48 3.17
CA CYS A 159 -13.26 -6.84 3.93
C CYS A 159 -12.04 -7.11 3.00
N PRO A 160 -10.84 -6.57 3.28
CA PRO A 160 -10.38 -5.90 4.52
C PRO A 160 -10.60 -4.37 4.57
N GLY A 161 -11.62 -3.86 3.91
CA GLY A 161 -11.81 -2.41 3.70
C GLY A 161 -10.93 -1.88 2.58
N ASN A 162 -11.33 -0.78 1.94
CA ASN A 162 -10.52 -0.23 0.84
C ASN A 162 -9.20 0.37 1.34
N TRP A 163 -9.11 0.78 2.60
CA TRP A 163 -7.86 1.28 3.17
C TRP A 163 -6.78 0.19 3.21
N MET A 164 -7.11 -1.02 3.70
CA MET A 164 -6.15 -2.12 3.75
C MET A 164 -5.97 -2.77 2.38
N TYR A 165 -7.04 -2.90 1.58
CA TYR A 165 -6.91 -3.42 0.20
C TYR A 165 -5.92 -2.60 -0.63
N ALA A 166 -5.96 -1.27 -0.48
CA ALA A 166 -4.99 -0.37 -1.10
C ALA A 166 -3.58 -0.46 -0.48
N ARG A 167 -3.34 -1.23 0.57
CA ARG A 167 -2.02 -1.35 1.23
C ARG A 167 -1.50 -2.78 1.28
N MET A 168 -2.12 -3.71 0.55
CA MET A 168 -1.66 -5.10 0.48
C MET A 168 -0.26 -5.22 -0.14
N GLY A 169 0.04 -4.40 -1.16
CA GLY A 169 1.39 -4.34 -1.77
C GLY A 169 2.44 -3.79 -0.81
N ASP A 170 2.12 -2.69 -0.12
CA ASP A 170 2.97 -2.08 0.92
C ASP A 170 3.26 -3.06 2.07
N LEU A 171 2.23 -3.78 2.55
CA LEU A 171 2.39 -4.81 3.57
C LEU A 171 3.36 -5.92 3.10
N ALA A 172 3.16 -6.43 1.89
CA ALA A 172 4.02 -7.47 1.31
C ALA A 172 5.49 -7.04 1.22
N GLU A 173 5.76 -5.80 0.79
CA GLU A 173 7.12 -5.26 0.70
C GLU A 173 7.77 -5.10 2.06
N LYS A 174 7.10 -4.45 3.02
CA LYS A 174 7.66 -4.22 4.35
C LYS A 174 7.95 -5.51 5.08
N VAL A 175 7.06 -6.49 4.98
CA VAL A 175 7.29 -7.82 5.54
C VAL A 175 8.49 -8.48 4.87
N THR A 176 8.55 -8.47 3.54
CA THR A 176 9.68 -9.06 2.79
C THR A 176 11.01 -8.38 3.12
N ALA A 177 11.03 -7.06 3.29
CA ALA A 177 12.22 -6.32 3.74
C ALA A 177 12.66 -6.76 5.15
N GLN A 178 11.73 -6.93 6.09
CA GLN A 178 12.03 -7.44 7.44
C GLN A 178 12.49 -8.91 7.47
N LEU A 179 12.15 -9.70 6.45
CA LEU A 179 12.64 -11.07 6.28
C LEU A 179 14.07 -11.12 5.74
N GLY A 180 14.47 -10.14 4.93
CA GLY A 180 15.79 -10.06 4.29
C GLY A 180 16.96 -9.64 5.19
N GLY A 181 16.76 -9.47 6.51
CA GLY A 181 17.82 -9.08 7.44
C GLY A 181 18.09 -7.57 7.50
N GLY A 182 17.22 -6.74 6.92
CA GLY A 182 17.22 -5.31 7.15
C GLY A 182 16.97 -5.04 8.64
N ILE A 183 18.01 -4.57 9.33
CA ILE A 183 17.96 -4.06 10.70
C ILE A 183 16.75 -3.14 10.85
N SER A 184 16.11 -3.26 12.01
CA SER A 184 15.19 -2.29 12.61
C SER A 184 15.78 -0.88 12.58
N GLY A 185 15.73 -0.25 11.42
CA GLY A 185 15.87 1.18 11.26
C GLY A 185 14.47 1.74 11.34
N ASN A 186 14.26 2.65 12.28
CA ASN A 186 13.16 3.59 12.24
C ASN A 186 13.38 4.51 11.01
N THR A 187 13.33 3.97 9.80
CA THR A 187 13.05 4.78 8.63
C THR A 187 11.59 5.15 8.77
N GLU A 188 11.35 6.36 9.28
CA GLU A 188 10.15 7.12 8.99
C GLU A 188 10.06 7.28 7.45
N THR A 189 9.70 6.21 6.76
CA THR A 189 8.95 6.36 5.53
C THR A 189 7.58 6.79 5.99
N GLU A 190 7.18 8.05 5.70
CA GLU A 190 5.86 8.59 5.98
C GLU A 190 4.81 7.54 5.62
N HIS A 191 4.31 6.82 6.63
CA HIS A 191 3.29 5.83 6.45
C HIS A 191 2.11 6.12 7.35
N PRO A 192 0.90 5.94 6.80
CA PRO A 192 0.64 5.39 5.46
C PRO A 192 0.60 6.48 4.36
N GLU A 193 1.17 6.19 3.19
CA GLU A 193 0.98 7.01 1.97
C GLU A 193 -0.52 7.33 1.79
N LYS A 194 -0.86 8.62 1.63
CA LYS A 194 -2.25 9.10 1.63
C LYS A 194 -3.01 8.59 0.40
N LEU A 195 -4.31 8.31 0.59
CA LEU A 195 -5.20 7.99 -0.52
C LEU A 195 -5.44 9.26 -1.35
N THR A 196 -5.36 9.17 -2.68
CA THR A 196 -5.82 10.26 -3.55
C THR A 196 -7.35 10.37 -3.54
N GLU A 197 -7.88 11.59 -3.66
CA GLU A 197 -9.31 11.83 -3.87
C GLU A 197 -9.81 11.17 -5.17
N GLY A 198 -8.92 11.07 -6.17
CA GLY A 198 -9.14 10.46 -7.48
C GLY A 198 -8.66 9.01 -7.62
N TYR A 199 -8.22 8.60 -8.81
CA TYR A 199 -7.55 7.32 -9.06
C TYR A 199 -6.30 7.50 -9.91
N TYR A 200 -5.27 6.74 -9.57
CA TYR A 200 -4.15 6.45 -10.46
C TYR A 200 -4.52 5.30 -11.39
N ARG A 201 -4.61 5.56 -12.69
CA ARG A 201 -5.03 4.63 -13.74
C ARG A 201 -3.81 4.01 -14.40
N VAL A 202 -3.73 2.69 -14.47
CA VAL A 202 -2.63 1.99 -15.17
C VAL A 202 -3.10 1.57 -16.55
N ARG A 203 -2.57 2.18 -17.60
CA ARG A 203 -2.95 1.98 -19.02
C ARG A 203 -1.72 1.98 -19.92
N LYS A 204 -1.82 1.49 -21.17
CA LYS A 204 -0.74 1.66 -22.16
C LYS A 204 -0.65 3.12 -22.62
N THR A 205 -1.80 3.72 -22.90
CA THR A 205 -1.95 5.15 -23.20
C THR A 205 -3.22 5.66 -22.51
N TRP A 206 -3.32 6.97 -22.29
CA TRP A 206 -4.54 7.55 -21.71
C TRP A 206 -5.77 7.34 -22.60
N ALA A 207 -5.60 7.57 -23.91
CA ALA A 207 -6.66 7.49 -24.91
C ALA A 207 -7.27 6.08 -25.05
N ASP A 208 -6.48 5.02 -24.82
CA ASP A 208 -6.96 3.65 -24.90
C ASP A 208 -7.42 3.12 -23.53
N SER A 209 -8.65 3.51 -23.16
CA SER A 209 -9.28 3.10 -21.90
C SER A 209 -9.47 1.58 -21.76
N LYS A 210 -9.55 0.84 -22.88
CA LYS A 210 -9.72 -0.63 -22.88
C LYS A 210 -8.49 -1.35 -22.33
N THR A 211 -7.32 -0.71 -22.37
CA THR A 211 -6.10 -1.32 -21.85
C THR A 211 -6.03 -1.31 -20.32
N GLN A 212 -6.92 -0.61 -19.62
CA GLN A 212 -6.81 -0.38 -18.18
C GLN A 212 -6.58 -1.65 -17.37
N LYS A 213 -5.41 -1.73 -16.74
CA LYS A 213 -5.02 -2.84 -15.85
C LYS A 213 -5.48 -2.62 -14.42
N GLY A 214 -5.57 -1.37 -13.98
CA GLY A 214 -6.02 -1.07 -12.64
C GLY A 214 -6.31 0.40 -12.41
N ALA A 215 -7.02 0.67 -11.33
CA ALA A 215 -7.28 1.99 -10.79
C ALA A 215 -6.99 1.96 -9.29
N TYR A 216 -6.02 2.75 -8.85
CA TYR A 216 -5.46 2.67 -7.51
C TYR A 216 -5.60 4.01 -6.78
N LYS A 217 -5.88 3.94 -5.47
CA LYS A 217 -5.92 5.12 -4.59
C LYS A 217 -4.54 5.50 -4.02
N ILE A 218 -3.54 4.64 -4.17
CA ILE A 218 -2.16 4.85 -3.70
C ILE A 218 -1.21 4.78 -4.88
N LEU A 219 -0.34 5.77 -5.04
CA LEU A 219 0.55 5.92 -6.20
C LEU A 219 1.53 4.75 -6.30
N SER A 220 2.14 4.34 -5.19
CA SER A 220 3.08 3.21 -5.17
C SER A 220 2.48 1.90 -5.69
N ASN A 221 1.18 1.64 -5.45
CA ASN A 221 0.52 0.48 -6.04
C ASN A 221 0.34 0.59 -7.55
N ALA A 222 0.01 1.79 -8.04
CA ALA A 222 -0.12 2.02 -9.48
C ALA A 222 1.22 1.83 -10.18
N LYS A 223 2.31 2.36 -9.60
CA LYS A 223 3.68 2.17 -10.08
C LYS A 223 4.04 0.69 -10.19
N ARG A 224 3.83 -0.09 -9.12
CA ARG A 224 4.06 -1.55 -9.13
C ARG A 224 3.28 -2.28 -10.22
N CYS A 225 2.01 -1.91 -10.41
CA CYS A 225 1.20 -2.49 -11.47
C CYS A 225 1.79 -2.17 -12.85
N ALA A 226 2.23 -0.93 -13.09
CA ALA A 226 2.93 -0.58 -14.33
C ALA A 226 4.24 -1.37 -14.49
N ASP A 227 5.07 -1.47 -13.45
CA ASP A 227 6.35 -2.21 -13.47
C ASP A 227 6.17 -3.69 -13.82
N SER A 228 5.10 -4.29 -13.33
CA SER A 228 4.78 -5.70 -13.58
C SER A 228 4.18 -5.95 -14.95
N ASN A 229 3.86 -4.90 -15.73
CA ASN A 229 3.20 -4.99 -17.02
C ASN A 229 3.97 -4.14 -18.06
N PRO A 230 4.92 -4.73 -18.80
CA PRO A 230 5.68 -3.99 -19.81
C PRO A 230 4.80 -3.21 -20.80
N GLY A 231 5.16 -1.95 -21.05
CA GLY A 231 4.42 -1.04 -21.93
C GLY A 231 3.22 -0.34 -21.27
N TYR A 232 3.04 -0.47 -19.95
CA TYR A 232 2.03 0.27 -19.18
C TYR A 232 2.62 1.49 -18.48
N SER A 233 1.80 2.49 -18.21
CA SER A 233 2.12 3.72 -17.47
C SER A 233 0.99 4.09 -16.52
N VAL A 234 1.29 4.91 -15.51
CA VAL A 234 0.33 5.42 -14.53
C VAL A 234 -0.12 6.81 -14.97
N PHE A 235 -1.42 7.03 -14.99
CA PHE A 235 -2.04 8.32 -15.28
C PHE A 235 -2.87 8.79 -14.07
N ASP A 236 -2.99 10.09 -13.87
CA ASP A 236 -4.02 10.64 -12.96
C ASP A 236 -5.40 10.65 -13.62
N ASP A 237 -6.42 11.15 -12.90
CA ASP A 237 -7.79 11.22 -13.43
C ASP A 237 -7.97 12.23 -14.59
N ASN A 238 -7.02 13.15 -14.76
CA ASN A 238 -7.00 14.09 -15.88
C ASN A 238 -6.25 13.52 -17.10
N GLY A 239 -5.68 12.32 -16.98
CA GLY A 239 -4.91 11.68 -18.04
C GLY A 239 -3.46 12.14 -18.14
N VAL A 240 -2.95 12.82 -17.12
CA VAL A 240 -1.53 13.19 -17.04
C VAL A 240 -0.73 11.94 -16.73
N ASN A 241 0.32 11.65 -17.50
CA ASN A 241 1.23 10.55 -17.21
C ASN A 241 2.07 10.89 -15.98
N ILE A 242 1.90 10.14 -14.89
CA ILE A 242 2.58 10.28 -13.61
C ILE A 242 3.78 9.32 -13.52
N TYR A 243 3.81 8.22 -14.29
CA TYR A 243 4.88 7.22 -14.22
C TYR A 243 4.93 6.29 -15.44
N SER A 244 6.12 6.05 -15.99
CA SER A 244 6.38 5.04 -17.03
C SER A 244 7.60 4.17 -16.66
N PRO A 245 7.45 2.85 -16.49
CA PRO A 245 8.57 1.93 -16.27
C PRO A 245 9.53 1.94 -17.47
N GLY A 246 10.82 2.18 -17.23
CA GLY A 246 11.87 2.09 -18.26
C GLY A 246 11.91 3.21 -19.31
N GLY A 247 11.01 4.20 -19.24
CA GLY A 247 11.19 5.47 -19.93
C GLY A 247 12.22 6.32 -19.20
N ALA A 248 13.00 7.14 -19.92
CA ALA A 248 13.84 8.15 -19.28
C ALA A 248 12.99 8.91 -18.26
N ALA A 249 13.39 8.81 -16.99
CA ALA A 249 12.70 9.45 -15.89
C ALA A 249 12.52 10.94 -16.22
N SER A 250 11.27 11.42 -16.33
CA SER A 250 10.99 12.78 -15.87
C SER A 250 11.02 12.68 -14.34
N ALA A 251 12.23 12.77 -13.81
CA ALA A 251 12.52 12.54 -12.40
C ALA A 251 11.62 13.42 -11.51
N PRO A 252 11.02 12.88 -10.44
CA PRO A 252 10.97 13.64 -9.20
C PRO A 252 12.42 13.71 -8.71
N SER A 253 13.11 14.81 -9.00
CA SER A 253 14.45 15.06 -8.46
C SER A 253 14.30 15.52 -7.01
N GLU A 254 14.59 14.64 -6.06
CA GLU A 254 14.72 14.91 -4.62
C GLU A 254 15.90 15.84 -4.25
N ASP A 255 16.71 16.33 -5.21
CA ASP A 255 17.81 17.26 -4.92
C ASP A 255 17.38 18.73 -4.88
N VAL A 256 16.45 19.11 -4.00
CA VAL A 256 16.21 20.53 -3.65
C VAL A 256 16.98 20.91 -2.38
N PRO A 257 17.64 22.08 -2.32
CA PRO A 257 17.68 23.12 -3.35
C PRO A 257 18.75 22.91 -4.44
N PHE A 258 18.49 23.39 -5.65
CA PHE A 258 19.47 23.47 -6.75
C PHE A 258 19.36 24.78 -7.54
N LEU A 259 20.40 25.13 -8.31
CA LEU A 259 20.42 26.35 -9.13
C LEU A 259 20.05 26.07 -10.59
N VAL A 260 19.36 27.03 -11.22
CA VAL A 260 19.02 27.02 -12.65
C VAL A 260 19.36 28.34 -13.31
N GLN A 261 19.88 28.30 -14.54
CA GLN A 261 20.04 29.46 -15.42
C GLN A 261 18.75 29.65 -16.23
N VAL A 262 18.19 30.86 -16.23
CA VAL A 262 17.18 31.31 -17.18
C VAL A 262 17.85 32.20 -18.22
N SER A 263 17.63 31.91 -19.51
CA SER A 263 18.22 32.64 -20.64
C SER A 263 17.24 33.60 -21.35
N ILE A 264 15.94 33.53 -21.02
CA ILE A 264 14.89 34.38 -21.58
C ILE A 264 14.47 35.49 -20.60
N SER A 265 14.07 36.65 -21.13
CA SER A 265 13.75 37.83 -20.32
C SER A 265 12.34 37.82 -19.71
N ASP A 266 11.44 37.01 -20.25
CA ASP A 266 10.00 37.04 -20.01
C ASP A 266 9.43 35.67 -19.63
N LEU A 267 10.22 34.85 -18.91
CA LEU A 267 9.70 33.60 -18.33
C LEU A 267 8.66 33.93 -17.26
N ASN A 268 7.41 33.56 -17.54
CA ASN A 268 6.26 33.84 -16.67
C ASN A 268 6.40 33.11 -15.33
N ILE A 269 6.15 33.84 -14.23
CA ILE A 269 6.03 33.24 -12.89
C ILE A 269 4.55 32.99 -12.59
N ARG A 270 4.22 31.76 -12.19
CA ARG A 270 2.84 31.32 -11.93
C ARG A 270 2.58 31.00 -10.46
N LYS A 271 1.31 31.08 -10.04
CA LYS A 271 0.90 30.81 -8.65
C LYS A 271 1.03 29.33 -8.26
N GLY A 272 1.07 28.42 -9.23
CA GLY A 272 1.25 26.98 -9.00
C GLY A 272 1.96 26.31 -10.18
N PRO A 273 2.27 25.01 -10.04
CA PRO A 273 3.02 24.25 -11.03
C PRO A 273 2.14 23.87 -12.22
N GLY A 274 1.98 24.78 -13.18
CA GLY A 274 1.22 24.50 -14.40
C GLY A 274 0.72 25.75 -15.14
N THR A 275 0.47 25.63 -16.44
CA THR A 275 -0.11 26.71 -17.25
C THR A 275 -1.56 27.04 -16.92
N ASP A 276 -2.26 26.12 -16.26
CA ASP A 276 -3.59 26.25 -15.67
C ASP A 276 -3.63 27.16 -14.45
N TYR A 277 -2.49 27.41 -13.81
CA TYR A 277 -2.40 28.38 -12.71
C TYR A 277 -2.27 29.81 -13.23
N ALA A 278 -2.95 30.73 -12.55
CA ALA A 278 -2.88 32.15 -12.84
C ALA A 278 -1.43 32.66 -12.80
N LYS A 279 -1.08 33.53 -13.77
CA LYS A 279 0.17 34.28 -13.75
C LYS A 279 0.19 35.20 -12.53
N THR A 280 1.37 35.44 -11.98
CA THR A 280 1.57 36.40 -10.88
C THR A 280 1.63 37.85 -11.36
N GLY A 281 1.67 38.06 -12.69
CA GLY A 281 1.96 39.36 -13.30
C GLY A 281 3.46 39.69 -13.34
N LYS A 282 4.33 38.78 -12.85
CA LYS A 282 5.78 38.93 -12.81
C LYS A 282 6.49 37.94 -13.72
N PHE A 283 7.70 38.29 -14.12
CA PHE A 283 8.63 37.46 -14.91
C PHE A 283 9.96 37.34 -14.18
N THR A 284 10.73 36.28 -14.42
CA THR A 284 12.03 36.11 -13.78
C THR A 284 13.10 37.07 -14.29
N GLY A 285 13.08 37.39 -15.59
CA GLY A 285 14.25 37.92 -16.27
C GLY A 285 15.33 36.85 -16.52
N LYS A 286 16.41 37.25 -17.20
CA LYS A 286 17.61 36.43 -17.37
C LYS A 286 18.41 36.39 -16.07
N GLY A 287 18.90 35.24 -15.66
CA GLY A 287 19.69 35.12 -14.43
C GLY A 287 19.73 33.71 -13.85
N VAL A 288 20.36 33.57 -12.69
CA VAL A 288 20.43 32.32 -11.93
C VAL A 288 19.43 32.33 -10.79
N PHE A 289 18.66 31.27 -10.63
CA PHE A 289 17.61 31.14 -9.61
C PHE A 289 17.76 29.84 -8.82
N THR A 290 17.42 29.88 -7.53
CA THR A 290 17.37 28.68 -6.67
C THR A 290 15.97 28.08 -6.69
N ILE A 291 15.89 26.79 -7.01
CA ILE A 291 14.67 25.98 -6.98
C ILE A 291 14.60 25.24 -5.65
N MET A 292 13.46 25.37 -4.96
CA MET A 292 13.21 24.80 -3.64
C MET A 292 12.25 23.61 -3.67
N GLU A 293 11.54 23.41 -4.77
CA GLU A 293 10.53 22.36 -4.93
C GLU A 293 10.33 22.12 -6.42
N VAL A 294 10.16 20.86 -6.83
CA VAL A 294 9.85 20.50 -8.21
C VAL A 294 8.56 19.71 -8.24
N LYS A 295 7.63 20.09 -9.13
CA LYS A 295 6.37 19.39 -9.36
C LYS A 295 6.12 19.21 -10.85
N SER A 296 5.46 18.13 -11.23
CA SER A 296 4.86 18.01 -12.55
C SER A 296 3.69 19.02 -12.68
N GLY A 297 3.38 19.43 -13.91
CA GLY A 297 2.36 20.43 -14.16
C GLY A 297 2.16 20.70 -15.64
N GLN A 298 0.94 21.12 -16.03
CA GLN A 298 0.60 21.37 -17.43
C GLN A 298 1.56 22.38 -18.08
N GLY A 299 1.94 22.14 -19.33
CA GLY A 299 2.78 23.06 -20.11
C GLY A 299 4.25 23.08 -19.71
N SER A 300 4.73 22.03 -19.03
CA SER A 300 6.16 21.76 -18.96
C SER A 300 6.51 20.27 -19.01
N THR A 301 7.49 19.88 -19.82
CA THR A 301 8.04 18.52 -19.90
C THR A 301 9.09 18.24 -18.83
N ALA A 302 9.91 19.23 -18.48
CA ALA A 302 10.91 19.17 -17.41
C ALA A 302 10.32 19.46 -16.02
N GLY A 303 9.03 19.80 -15.94
CA GLY A 303 8.33 20.13 -14.70
C GLY A 303 8.44 21.60 -14.30
N TRP A 304 7.90 21.91 -13.14
CA TRP A 304 7.82 23.27 -12.60
C TRP A 304 8.67 23.40 -11.35
N GLY A 305 9.49 24.45 -11.28
CA GLY A 305 10.34 24.75 -10.14
C GLY A 305 9.80 25.91 -9.31
N ARG A 306 9.69 25.73 -7.98
CA ARG A 306 9.34 26.80 -7.04
C ARG A 306 10.56 27.64 -6.70
N LEU A 307 10.48 28.95 -6.95
CA LEU A 307 11.56 29.89 -6.66
C LEU A 307 11.76 30.08 -5.15
N LYS A 308 13.03 30.11 -4.70
CA LYS A 308 13.41 30.41 -3.30
C LYS A 308 12.89 31.77 -2.81
N SER A 309 12.72 32.74 -3.69
CA SER A 309 12.15 34.05 -3.38
C SER A 309 10.69 34.00 -2.92
N GLY A 310 10.00 32.87 -3.11
CA GLY A 310 8.55 32.76 -2.87
C GLY A 310 7.70 33.43 -3.96
N ALA A 311 8.31 33.96 -5.02
CA ALA A 311 7.59 34.66 -6.08
C ALA A 311 6.62 33.76 -6.86
N GLY A 312 6.87 32.45 -6.90
CA GLY A 312 6.00 31.46 -7.54
C GLY A 312 6.77 30.37 -8.25
N TRP A 313 6.14 29.79 -9.28
CA TRP A 313 6.61 28.65 -10.04
C TRP A 313 7.01 29.05 -11.47
N ILE A 314 8.07 28.43 -11.98
CA ILE A 314 8.54 28.61 -13.37
C ILE A 314 8.65 27.27 -14.07
N SER A 315 8.43 27.25 -15.40
CA SER A 315 8.64 26.05 -16.21
C SER A 315 10.14 25.79 -16.34
N LEU A 316 10.57 24.57 -16.01
CA LEU A 316 11.98 24.17 -16.06
C LEU A 316 12.47 23.91 -17.49
N ASP A 317 11.58 23.79 -18.48
CA ASP A 317 11.96 23.64 -19.90
C ASP A 317 12.72 24.84 -20.44
N TYR A 318 12.53 26.01 -19.83
CA TYR A 318 13.20 27.26 -20.20
C TYR A 318 14.42 27.54 -19.33
N THR A 319 14.94 26.51 -18.67
CA THR A 319 16.04 26.63 -17.72
C THR A 319 17.12 25.59 -17.98
N SER A 320 18.33 25.83 -17.48
CA SER A 320 19.40 24.84 -17.45
C SER A 320 19.92 24.70 -16.03
N LYS A 321 19.91 23.49 -15.47
CA LYS A 321 20.45 23.22 -14.12
C LYS A 321 21.96 23.49 -14.09
N ILE A 322 22.42 24.25 -13.10
CA ILE A 322 23.84 24.58 -12.91
C ILE A 322 24.25 24.15 -11.51
N LYS A 323 24.95 23.01 -11.42
CA LYS A 323 25.35 22.35 -10.16
C LYS A 323 24.20 22.21 -9.15
#